data_AF-A0A4U0SPL4-F1
#
_entry.id   AF-A0A4U0SPL4-F1
#
_cell.length_a   1.000
_cell.length_b   1.000
_cell.length_c   1.000
_cell.angle_alpha   90.00
_cell.angle_beta   90.00
_cell.angle_gamma   90.00
#
_symmetry.space_group_name_H-M   'P 1'
#
loop_
_entity.id
_entity.type
_entity.pdbx_description
1 polymer ?
#
loop_
_entity_poly.entity_id
_entity_poly.type
_entity_poly.pdbx_seq_one_letter_code
_entity_poly.pdbx_strand_id
1 'polypeptide(L)'
;MRISIYIPFLISAVLALAVPRAAPRLPPRLAAWALTCAALVMSVAWVAALVLLGVNGAGQIPEVAERGPWSAQALQAEDPVSSVMSVACGLALAATAVALAVVSRRGVRTLLQARRECRRLPGDGELAVLDDEGLEAFALPGAPGRIVITRGMLCALDGAERKALLAHERSHLHRRHHLFLIGWQLAAAVNPLLRPLFTAGGFVLERWADEEAAASVGDRALVARAVARAALAASDKQRHPSAVLAATGGPVPRRVQALLAPPPPRRGLGLPLVAGALLLAVCCGSLARAAADTDTMFDVAGYESCARAQPHLADQPSALPPVGPAQPGPDLPEHCE
;
A
#
# COMPACT_ATOMS: atom_id res chain seq x y z
N MET A 1 11.89 10.97 -21.19
CA MET A 1 11.78 10.87 -19.71
C MET A 1 10.88 11.90 -19.01
N ARG A 2 11.05 13.21 -19.23
CA ARG A 2 10.71 14.26 -18.22
C ARG A 2 9.33 14.21 -17.56
N ILE A 3 8.23 13.89 -18.25
CA ILE A 3 6.90 13.94 -17.61
C ILE A 3 6.47 12.58 -17.05
N SER A 4 6.81 11.49 -17.74
CA SER A 4 6.31 10.14 -17.41
C SER A 4 6.80 9.64 -16.06
N ILE A 5 8.03 9.97 -15.66
CA ILE A 5 8.61 9.55 -14.37
C ILE A 5 7.92 10.19 -13.15
N TYR A 6 7.24 11.33 -13.34
CA TYR A 6 6.52 12.01 -12.25
C TYR A 6 5.07 11.54 -12.07
N ILE A 7 4.53 10.79 -13.04
CA ILE A 7 3.15 10.29 -13.01
C ILE A 7 2.85 9.42 -11.77
N PRO A 8 3.73 8.51 -11.31
CA PRO A 8 3.49 7.75 -10.07
C PRO A 8 3.27 8.62 -8.83
N PHE A 9 3.99 9.75 -8.72
CA PHE A 9 3.83 10.69 -7.60
C PHE A 9 2.49 11.41 -7.67
N LEU A 10 2.10 11.87 -8.86
CA LEU A 10 0.81 12.52 -9.10
C LEU A 10 -0.36 11.57 -8.79
N ILE A 11 -0.29 10.33 -9.27
CA ILE A 11 -1.33 9.32 -9.04
C ILE A 11 -1.42 8.97 -7.55
N SER A 12 -0.29 8.89 -6.84
CA SER A 12 -0.28 8.69 -5.39
C SER A 12 -1.05 9.80 -4.67
N ALA A 13 -0.84 11.06 -5.07
CA ALA A 13 -1.57 12.21 -4.51
C ALA A 13 -3.06 12.17 -4.85
N VAL A 14 -3.43 11.83 -6.09
CA VAL A 14 -4.83 11.68 -6.51
C VAL A 14 -5.53 10.59 -5.69
N LEU A 15 -4.89 9.43 -5.52
CA LEU A 15 -5.44 8.34 -4.71
C LEU A 15 -5.59 8.74 -3.24
N ALA A 16 -4.62 9.46 -2.66
CA ALA A 16 -4.68 9.97 -1.30
C ALA A 16 -5.93 10.83 -1.04
N LEU A 17 -6.38 11.59 -2.04
CA LEU A 17 -7.56 12.45 -1.97
C LEU A 17 -8.87 11.75 -2.33
N ALA A 18 -8.83 10.83 -3.30
CA ALA A 18 -10.01 10.15 -3.83
C ALA A 18 -10.47 8.98 -2.96
N VAL A 19 -9.53 8.17 -2.45
CA VAL A 19 -9.81 6.93 -1.71
C VAL A 19 -10.69 7.16 -0.48
N PRO A 20 -10.43 8.15 0.41
CA PRO A 20 -11.26 8.38 1.59
C PRO A 20 -12.74 8.65 1.28
N ARG A 21 -13.04 9.15 0.08
CA ARG A 21 -14.42 9.41 -0.38
C ARG A 21 -15.02 8.25 -1.17
N ALA A 22 -14.20 7.54 -1.96
CA ALA A 22 -14.66 6.48 -2.84
C ALA A 22 -14.81 5.13 -2.11
N ALA A 23 -13.84 4.75 -1.28
CA ALA A 23 -13.79 3.43 -0.65
C ALA A 23 -15.03 3.12 0.22
N PRO A 24 -15.60 4.06 1.01
CA PRO A 24 -16.82 3.82 1.77
C PRO A 24 -18.06 3.50 0.91
N ARG A 25 -18.07 3.85 -0.38
CA ARG A 25 -19.22 3.59 -1.27
C ARG A 25 -19.20 2.21 -1.90
N LEU A 26 -18.04 1.55 -1.88
CA LEU A 26 -17.84 0.24 -2.46
C LEU A 26 -18.29 -0.89 -1.52
N PRO A 27 -18.60 -2.08 -2.07
CA PRO A 27 -18.73 -3.29 -1.26
C PRO A 27 -17.42 -3.53 -0.51
N PRO A 28 -17.45 -3.78 0.81
CA PRO A 28 -16.25 -3.69 1.64
C PRO A 28 -15.17 -4.71 1.26
N ARG A 29 -15.56 -5.94 0.89
CA ARG A 29 -14.63 -6.95 0.37
C ARG A 29 -13.91 -6.47 -0.90
N LEU A 30 -14.64 -5.89 -1.84
CA LEU A 30 -14.08 -5.42 -3.10
C LEU A 30 -13.18 -4.20 -2.88
N ALA A 31 -13.59 -3.29 -2.00
CA ALA A 31 -12.77 -2.17 -1.58
C ALA A 31 -11.45 -2.65 -0.94
N ALA A 32 -11.49 -3.61 -0.01
CA ALA A 32 -10.28 -4.12 0.63
C ALA A 32 -9.27 -4.66 -0.40
N TRP A 33 -9.71 -5.48 -1.35
CA TRP A 33 -8.82 -6.00 -2.39
C TRP A 33 -8.33 -4.91 -3.36
N ALA A 34 -9.21 -4.00 -3.79
CA ALA A 34 -8.82 -2.89 -4.67
C ALA A 34 -7.77 -1.97 -4.01
N LEU A 35 -7.93 -1.67 -2.72
CA LEU A 35 -6.98 -0.87 -1.96
C LEU A 35 -5.65 -1.61 -1.77
N THR A 36 -5.65 -2.92 -1.56
CA THR A 36 -4.42 -3.73 -1.51
C THR A 36 -3.69 -3.75 -2.84
N CYS A 37 -4.40 -3.95 -3.96
CA CYS A 37 -3.80 -3.88 -5.30
C CYS A 37 -3.22 -2.50 -5.58
N ALA A 38 -3.96 -1.44 -5.29
CA ALA A 38 -3.49 -0.07 -5.45
C ALA A 38 -2.26 0.21 -4.58
N ALA A 39 -2.28 -0.20 -3.31
CA ALA A 39 -1.15 -0.04 -2.41
C ALA A 39 0.11 -0.74 -2.93
N LEU A 40 -0.01 -1.99 -3.38
CA LEU A 40 1.12 -2.76 -3.93
C LEU A 40 1.71 -2.09 -5.17
N VAL A 41 0.87 -1.80 -6.17
CA VAL A 41 1.30 -1.19 -7.43
C VAL A 41 1.96 0.17 -7.17
N MET A 42 1.34 1.01 -6.33
CA MET A 42 1.86 2.34 -6.04
C MET A 42 3.13 2.32 -5.19
N SER A 43 3.33 1.32 -4.33
CA SER A 43 4.60 1.14 -3.60
C SER A 43 5.74 0.73 -4.53
N VAL A 44 5.52 -0.23 -5.43
CA VAL A 44 6.51 -0.62 -6.44
C VAL A 44 6.83 0.56 -7.36
N ALA A 45 5.79 1.24 -7.84
CA ALA A 45 5.91 2.39 -8.71
C ALA A 45 6.71 3.54 -8.09
N TRP A 46 6.48 3.81 -6.81
CA TRP A 46 7.19 4.82 -6.05
C TRP A 46 8.70 4.54 -5.97
N VAL A 47 9.06 3.31 -5.58
CA VAL A 47 10.48 2.92 -5.48
C VAL A 47 11.14 2.93 -6.85
N ALA A 48 10.49 2.37 -7.88
CA ALA A 48 11.01 2.35 -9.24
C ALA A 48 11.27 3.77 -9.77
N ALA A 49 10.35 4.70 -9.57
CA ALA A 49 10.53 6.09 -9.99
C ALA A 49 11.71 6.78 -9.26
N LEU A 50 11.85 6.56 -7.95
CA LEU A 50 12.99 7.07 -7.17
C LEU A 50 14.32 6.46 -7.62
N VAL A 51 14.35 5.16 -7.93
CA VAL A 51 15.54 4.48 -8.43
C VAL A 51 15.93 5.03 -9.79
N LEU A 52 14.99 5.15 -10.74
CA LEU A 52 15.27 5.70 -12.06
C LEU A 52 15.78 7.15 -11.99
N LEU A 53 15.17 8.00 -11.17
CA LEU A 53 15.66 9.37 -10.95
C LEU A 53 17.05 9.39 -10.30
N GLY A 54 17.30 8.52 -9.34
CA GLY A 54 18.59 8.41 -8.65
C GLY A 54 19.71 7.89 -9.55
N VAL A 55 19.45 6.85 -10.35
CA VAL A 55 20.41 6.29 -11.31
C VAL A 55 20.73 7.31 -12.40
N ASN A 56 19.73 7.97 -12.99
CA ASN A 56 19.95 9.01 -13.98
C ASN A 56 20.84 10.13 -13.41
N GLY A 57 20.48 10.65 -12.23
CA GLY A 57 21.26 11.70 -11.58
C GLY A 57 22.66 11.26 -11.13
N ALA A 58 22.86 9.99 -10.78
CA ALA A 58 24.18 9.44 -10.44
C ALA A 58 25.06 9.26 -11.69
N GLY A 59 24.49 8.85 -12.82
CA GLY A 59 25.21 8.71 -14.10
C GLY A 59 25.77 10.04 -14.64
N GLN A 60 25.22 11.17 -14.20
CA GLN A 60 25.71 12.52 -14.54
C GLN A 60 26.95 12.95 -13.73
N ILE A 61 27.36 12.16 -12.74
CA ILE A 61 28.57 12.39 -11.94
C ILE A 61 29.77 11.81 -12.71
N PRO A 62 30.79 12.61 -13.07
CA PRO A 62 31.91 12.15 -13.91
C PRO A 62 32.58 10.86 -13.40
N GLU A 63 32.83 10.75 -12.09
CA GLU A 63 33.49 9.59 -11.47
C GLU A 63 32.63 8.30 -11.52
N VAL A 64 31.31 8.46 -11.64
CA VAL A 64 30.38 7.33 -11.81
C VAL A 64 30.27 6.96 -13.28
N ALA A 65 30.19 7.97 -14.15
CA ALA A 65 30.10 7.79 -15.59
C ALA A 65 31.32 7.06 -16.17
N GLU A 66 32.53 7.40 -15.72
CA GLU A 66 33.78 6.74 -16.12
C GLU A 66 33.82 5.25 -15.75
N ARG A 67 33.18 4.86 -14.63
CA ARG A 67 33.08 3.45 -14.24
C ARG A 67 32.00 2.68 -15.00
N GLY A 68 31.03 3.40 -15.55
CA GLY A 68 29.91 2.87 -16.32
C GLY A 68 30.07 2.97 -17.84
N PRO A 69 31.30 3.09 -18.34
CA PRO A 69 31.63 3.63 -19.67
C PRO A 69 30.73 4.72 -20.31
N TRP A 70 29.99 5.56 -19.57
CA TRP A 70 29.04 6.51 -20.15
C TRP A 70 29.58 7.94 -20.29
N SER A 71 29.08 8.70 -21.29
CA SER A 71 29.31 10.14 -21.41
C SER A 71 28.40 10.94 -20.47
N ALA A 72 28.97 11.49 -19.39
CA ALA A 72 28.23 12.34 -18.46
C ALA A 72 27.60 13.59 -19.13
N GLN A 73 28.27 14.13 -20.15
CA GLN A 73 27.77 15.28 -20.91
C GLN A 73 26.55 14.92 -21.78
N ALA A 74 26.55 13.72 -22.38
CA ALA A 74 25.41 13.22 -23.15
C ALA A 74 24.17 13.06 -22.27
N LEU A 75 24.35 12.45 -21.09
CA LEU A 75 23.28 12.28 -20.10
C LEU A 75 22.72 13.63 -19.61
N GLN A 76 23.58 14.62 -19.37
CA GLN A 76 23.16 15.97 -18.98
C GLN A 76 22.42 16.73 -20.10
N ALA A 77 22.80 16.51 -21.36
CA ALA A 77 22.17 17.15 -22.51
C ALA A 77 20.75 16.61 -22.75
N GLU A 78 20.56 15.30 -22.60
CA GLU A 78 19.28 14.63 -22.86
C GLU A 78 18.28 14.85 -21.71
N ASP A 79 18.70 14.61 -20.45
CA ASP A 79 17.84 14.80 -19.27
C ASP A 79 18.61 15.39 -18.07
N PRO A 80 18.70 16.73 -17.94
CA PRO A 80 19.43 17.39 -16.86
C PRO A 80 18.69 17.18 -15.54
N VAL A 81 19.11 16.17 -14.78
CA VAL A 81 18.62 15.93 -13.43
C VAL A 81 19.57 16.66 -12.49
N SER A 82 19.04 17.67 -11.80
CA SER A 82 19.80 18.39 -10.77
C SER A 82 20.43 17.40 -9.77
N SER A 83 21.70 17.60 -9.43
CA SER A 83 22.39 16.80 -8.40
C SER A 83 21.63 16.83 -7.06
N VAL A 84 20.92 17.93 -6.76
CA VAL A 84 20.05 18.03 -5.59
C VAL A 84 18.91 17.02 -5.65
N MET A 85 18.30 16.83 -6.83
CA MET A 85 17.23 15.84 -7.02
C MET A 85 17.76 14.41 -6.88
N SER A 86 18.95 14.12 -7.42
CA SER A 86 19.61 12.81 -7.28
C SER A 86 19.87 12.46 -5.82
N VAL A 87 20.48 13.39 -5.08
CA VAL A 87 20.73 13.24 -3.64
C VAL A 87 19.41 13.09 -2.87
N ALA A 88 18.40 13.89 -3.19
CA ALA A 88 17.08 13.78 -2.57
C ALA A 88 16.44 12.40 -2.82
N CYS A 89 16.55 11.83 -4.02
CA CYS A 89 16.05 10.49 -4.33
C CYS A 89 16.82 9.41 -3.57
N GLY A 90 18.15 9.51 -3.49
CA GLY A 90 18.98 8.60 -2.69
C GLY A 90 18.63 8.62 -1.20
N LEU A 91 18.46 9.82 -0.63
CA LEU A 91 18.01 10.00 0.75
C LEU A 91 16.58 9.45 0.95
N ALA A 92 15.67 9.67 0.00
CA ALA A 92 14.31 9.15 0.06
C ALA A 92 14.28 7.61 0.01
N LEU A 93 15.14 6.96 -0.80
CA LEU A 93 15.29 5.52 -0.84
C LEU A 93 15.85 4.97 0.47
N ALA A 94 16.89 5.60 1.02
CA ALA A 94 17.44 5.23 2.33
C ALA A 94 16.39 5.36 3.44
N ALA A 95 15.65 6.47 3.49
CA ALA A 95 14.57 6.69 4.43
C ALA A 95 13.46 5.64 4.27
N THR A 96 13.11 5.28 3.02
CA THR A 96 12.14 4.22 2.71
C THR A 96 12.61 2.86 3.25
N ALA A 97 13.88 2.50 3.03
CA ALA A 97 14.46 1.26 3.54
C ALA A 97 14.46 1.19 5.08
N VAL A 98 14.85 2.30 5.74
CA VAL A 98 14.81 2.40 7.21
C VAL A 98 13.38 2.31 7.74
N ALA A 99 12.44 3.05 7.15
CA ALA A 99 11.03 3.02 7.54
C ALA A 99 10.44 1.60 7.39
N LEU A 100 10.71 0.95 6.26
CA LEU A 100 10.26 -0.42 6.00
C LEU A 100 10.86 -1.41 7.02
N ALA A 101 12.15 -1.30 7.34
CA ALA A 101 12.80 -2.14 8.34
C ALA A 101 12.18 -1.93 9.74
N VAL A 102 11.94 -0.68 10.15
CA VAL A 102 11.33 -0.36 11.44
C VAL A 102 9.90 -0.89 11.53
N VAL A 103 9.07 -0.61 10.53
CA VAL A 103 7.66 -1.05 10.51
C VAL A 103 7.57 -2.57 10.44
N SER A 104 8.39 -3.23 9.62
CA SER A 104 8.44 -4.69 9.54
C SER A 104 8.85 -5.33 10.85
N ARG A 105 9.91 -4.81 11.51
CA ARG A 105 10.35 -5.30 12.83
C ARG A 105 9.28 -5.13 13.88
N ARG A 106 8.61 -3.97 13.93
CA ARG A 106 7.48 -3.73 14.85
C ARG A 106 6.33 -4.69 14.58
N GLY A 107 5.91 -4.83 13.32
CA GLY A 107 4.84 -5.74 12.92
C GLY A 107 5.11 -7.20 13.26
N VAL A 108 6.33 -7.68 12.98
CA VAL A 108 6.76 -9.04 13.36
C VAL A 108 6.74 -9.22 14.88
N ARG A 109 7.26 -8.25 15.65
CA ARG A 109 7.23 -8.31 17.12
C ARG A 109 5.80 -8.35 17.66
N THR A 110 4.91 -7.50 17.16
CA THR A 110 3.49 -7.49 17.54
C THR A 110 2.80 -8.81 17.21
N LEU A 111 3.04 -9.38 16.02
CA LEU A 111 2.47 -10.68 15.66
C LEU A 111 3.01 -11.82 16.52
N LEU A 112 4.31 -11.83 16.82
CA LEU A 112 4.91 -12.84 17.69
C LEU A 112 4.38 -12.72 19.13
N GLN A 113 4.20 -11.50 19.63
CA GLN A 113 3.59 -11.26 20.93
C GLN A 113 2.13 -11.73 20.95
N ALA A 114 1.32 -11.35 19.97
CA ALA A 114 -0.07 -11.80 19.84
C ALA A 114 -0.17 -13.33 19.80
N ARG A 115 0.72 -14.01 19.05
CA ARG A 115 0.78 -15.48 19.02
C ARG A 115 1.17 -16.09 20.37
N ARG A 116 2.10 -15.47 21.10
CA ARG A 116 2.50 -15.92 22.44
C ARG A 116 1.37 -15.74 23.44
N GLU A 117 0.70 -14.61 23.43
CA GLU A 117 -0.46 -14.32 24.27
C GLU A 117 -1.61 -15.27 23.95
N CYS A 118 -1.89 -15.50 22.66
CA CYS A 118 -2.93 -16.43 22.20
C CYS A 118 -2.71 -17.87 22.73
N ARG A 119 -1.45 -18.33 22.78
CA ARG A 119 -1.08 -19.64 23.35
C ARG A 119 -1.19 -19.72 24.87
N ARG A 120 -1.17 -18.57 25.56
CA ARG A 120 -1.29 -18.50 27.03
C ARG A 120 -2.73 -18.36 27.51
N LEU A 121 -3.66 -18.06 26.60
CA LEU A 121 -5.06 -17.91 26.94
C LEU A 121 -5.64 -19.25 27.43
N PRO A 122 -6.55 -19.24 28.42
CA PRO A 122 -7.13 -20.45 28.97
C PRO A 122 -8.03 -21.18 27.96
N GLY A 123 -8.01 -22.52 27.99
CA GLY A 123 -8.82 -23.39 27.13
C GLY A 123 -8.33 -23.52 25.69
N ASP A 124 -8.83 -24.52 24.97
CA ASP A 124 -8.38 -24.89 23.62
C ASP A 124 -9.35 -24.47 22.50
N GLY A 125 -10.46 -23.83 22.87
CA GLY A 125 -11.50 -23.39 21.94
C GLY A 125 -11.19 -22.07 21.24
N GLU A 126 -12.00 -21.76 20.22
CA GLU A 126 -11.94 -20.49 19.49
C GLU A 126 -12.18 -19.28 20.41
N LEU A 127 -13.05 -19.42 21.43
CA LEU A 127 -13.37 -18.36 22.38
C LEU A 127 -12.52 -18.47 23.65
N ALA A 128 -11.98 -17.34 24.10
CA ALA A 128 -11.34 -17.17 25.40
C ALA A 128 -12.10 -16.09 26.17
N VAL A 129 -12.66 -16.44 27.33
CA VAL A 129 -13.33 -15.49 28.22
C VAL A 129 -12.35 -15.07 29.31
N LEU A 130 -12.09 -13.78 29.42
CA LEU A 130 -11.27 -13.21 30.49
C LEU A 130 -12.16 -12.74 31.64
N ASP A 131 -11.83 -13.14 32.87
CA ASP A 131 -12.47 -12.63 34.08
C ASP A 131 -11.97 -11.21 34.39
N ASP A 132 -12.39 -10.27 33.55
CA ASP A 132 -12.04 -8.86 33.59
C ASP A 132 -13.32 -8.03 33.39
N GLU A 133 -13.45 -6.95 34.16
CA GLU A 133 -14.59 -6.04 34.10
C GLU A 133 -14.53 -5.06 32.92
N GLY A 134 -13.42 -5.05 32.18
CA GLY A 134 -13.21 -4.28 30.96
C GLY A 134 -14.26 -4.59 29.90
N LEU A 135 -14.37 -3.71 28.91
CA LEU A 135 -15.39 -3.77 27.86
C LEU A 135 -14.71 -3.99 26.52
N GLU A 136 -14.06 -5.15 26.41
CA GLU A 136 -13.22 -5.50 25.27
C GLU A 136 -13.64 -6.83 24.66
N ALA A 137 -13.67 -6.85 23.33
CA ALA A 137 -13.69 -8.06 22.54
C ALA A 137 -12.80 -7.84 21.33
N PHE A 138 -11.99 -8.84 20.99
CA PHE A 138 -11.10 -8.74 19.83
C PHE A 138 -10.66 -10.11 19.31
N ALA A 139 -10.45 -10.16 18.01
CA ALA A 139 -9.76 -11.23 17.30
C ALA A 139 -8.23 -11.18 17.52
N LEU A 140 -7.69 -12.17 18.24
CA LEU A 140 -6.26 -12.32 18.47
C LEU A 140 -5.64 -13.28 17.44
N PRO A 141 -4.73 -12.80 16.55
CA PRO A 141 -4.10 -13.65 15.56
C PRO A 141 -3.19 -14.70 16.23
N GLY A 142 -3.40 -15.98 15.86
CA GLY A 142 -2.74 -17.14 16.44
C GLY A 142 -2.67 -18.31 15.45
N ALA A 143 -2.22 -19.48 15.92
CA ALA A 143 -2.25 -20.73 15.16
C ALA A 143 -2.72 -21.88 16.09
N PRO A 144 -4.05 -22.08 16.24
CA PRO A 144 -5.16 -21.31 15.65
C PRO A 144 -5.34 -19.92 16.28
N GLY A 145 -6.00 -19.00 15.59
CA GLY A 145 -6.39 -17.69 16.14
C GLY A 145 -7.58 -17.83 17.09
N ARG A 146 -7.73 -16.89 18.04
CA ARG A 146 -8.75 -16.94 19.09
C ARG A 146 -9.47 -15.61 19.25
N ILE A 147 -10.74 -15.67 19.61
CA ILE A 147 -11.58 -14.54 19.98
C ILE A 147 -11.46 -14.36 21.48
N VAL A 148 -11.02 -13.19 21.92
CA VAL A 148 -10.96 -12.82 23.33
C VAL A 148 -12.17 -11.96 23.65
N ILE A 149 -12.87 -12.27 24.74
CA ILE A 149 -13.96 -11.43 25.26
C ILE A 149 -13.87 -11.32 26.77
N THR A 150 -14.07 -10.12 27.32
CA THR A 150 -14.10 -9.91 28.77
C THR A 150 -15.47 -10.26 29.35
N ARG A 151 -15.52 -10.63 30.64
CA ARG A 151 -16.77 -10.79 31.38
C ARG A 151 -17.61 -9.52 31.33
N GLY A 152 -16.99 -8.34 31.46
CA GLY A 152 -17.67 -7.05 31.34
C GLY A 152 -18.40 -6.88 30.01
N MET A 153 -17.74 -7.21 28.88
CA MET A 153 -18.37 -7.11 27.55
C MET A 153 -19.51 -8.12 27.38
N LEU A 154 -19.36 -9.35 27.89
CA LEU A 154 -20.45 -10.32 27.90
C LEU A 154 -21.67 -9.79 28.68
N CYS A 155 -21.47 -9.21 29.85
CA CYS A 155 -22.55 -8.64 30.65
C CYS A 155 -23.24 -7.43 29.99
N ALA A 156 -22.50 -6.66 29.18
CA ALA A 156 -23.02 -5.46 28.52
C ALA A 156 -23.96 -5.76 27.32
N LEU A 157 -23.90 -6.97 26.77
CA LEU A 157 -24.65 -7.37 25.57
C LEU A 157 -25.66 -8.48 25.88
N ASP A 158 -26.80 -8.46 25.20
CA ASP A 158 -27.77 -9.56 25.24
C ASP A 158 -27.32 -10.78 24.41
N GLY A 159 -28.06 -11.89 24.46
CA GLY A 159 -27.67 -13.13 23.77
C GLY A 159 -27.55 -13.00 22.24
N ALA A 160 -28.41 -12.20 21.62
CA ALA A 160 -28.39 -11.98 20.18
C ALA A 160 -27.25 -11.03 19.77
N GLU A 161 -27.02 -9.99 20.58
CA GLU A 161 -25.92 -9.04 20.41
C GLU A 161 -24.56 -9.71 20.60
N ARG A 162 -24.42 -10.63 21.58
CA ARG A 162 -23.23 -11.46 21.75
C ARG A 162 -22.96 -12.33 20.52
N LYS A 163 -24.00 -12.94 19.94
CA LYS A 163 -23.85 -13.75 18.72
C LYS A 163 -23.35 -12.90 17.54
N ALA A 164 -23.89 -11.69 17.39
CA ALA A 164 -23.45 -10.72 16.38
C ALA A 164 -21.99 -10.29 16.59
N LEU A 165 -21.61 -9.96 17.82
CA LEU A 165 -20.23 -9.60 18.17
C LEU A 165 -19.25 -10.74 17.87
N LEU A 166 -19.57 -11.97 18.30
CA LEU A 166 -18.71 -13.12 18.04
C LEU A 166 -18.58 -13.44 16.55
N ALA A 167 -19.64 -13.24 15.77
CA ALA A 167 -19.57 -13.39 14.31
C ALA A 167 -18.66 -12.32 13.66
N HIS A 168 -18.71 -11.09 14.15
CA HIS A 168 -17.83 -10.00 13.73
C HIS A 168 -16.36 -10.34 14.00
N GLU A 169 -16.02 -10.70 15.25
CA GLU A 169 -14.64 -11.06 15.61
C GLU A 169 -14.14 -12.29 14.84
N ARG A 170 -15.00 -13.30 14.64
CA ARG A 170 -14.69 -14.47 13.83
C ARG A 170 -14.35 -14.07 12.38
N SER A 171 -15.03 -13.07 11.82
CA SER A 171 -14.73 -12.56 10.49
C SER A 171 -13.30 -12.02 10.39
N HIS A 172 -12.81 -11.29 11.40
CA HIS A 172 -11.43 -10.80 11.41
C HIS A 172 -10.39 -11.91 11.36
N LEU A 173 -10.63 -13.01 12.08
CA LEU A 173 -9.76 -14.20 12.06
C LEU A 173 -9.85 -14.93 10.72
N HIS A 174 -11.06 -15.27 10.27
CA HIS A 174 -11.30 -16.07 9.08
C HIS A 174 -10.79 -15.38 7.82
N ARG A 175 -11.03 -14.07 7.69
CA ARG A 175 -10.57 -13.24 6.58
C ARG A 175 -9.15 -12.71 6.76
N ARG A 176 -8.52 -12.99 7.90
CA ARG A 176 -7.16 -12.55 8.25
C ARG A 176 -6.99 -11.04 8.04
N HIS A 177 -7.95 -10.23 8.52
CA HIS A 177 -7.96 -8.77 8.35
C HIS A 177 -6.66 -8.10 8.82
N HIS A 178 -5.99 -8.68 9.81
CA HIS A 178 -4.65 -8.24 10.26
C HIS A 178 -3.60 -8.23 9.13
N LEU A 179 -3.66 -9.14 8.15
CA LEU A 179 -2.72 -9.15 7.02
C LEU A 179 -2.93 -7.98 6.07
N PHE A 180 -4.18 -7.55 5.85
CA PHE A 180 -4.48 -6.34 5.08
C PHE A 180 -3.91 -5.09 5.77
N LEU A 181 -4.13 -4.96 7.08
CA LEU A 181 -3.58 -3.86 7.88
C LEU A 181 -2.05 -3.82 7.84
N ILE A 182 -1.38 -4.98 7.92
CA ILE A 182 0.09 -5.07 7.81
C ILE A 182 0.54 -4.63 6.41
N GLY A 183 -0.09 -5.16 5.35
CA GLY A 183 0.24 -4.82 3.98
C GLY A 183 0.12 -3.31 3.72
N TRP A 184 -0.96 -2.68 4.16
CA TRP A 184 -1.15 -1.23 4.00
C TRP A 184 -0.22 -0.40 4.89
N GLN A 185 0.14 -0.86 6.09
CA GLN A 185 1.15 -0.19 6.92
C GLN A 185 2.53 -0.21 6.25
N LEU A 186 2.92 -1.34 5.67
CA LEU A 186 4.16 -1.46 4.90
C LEU A 186 4.11 -0.56 3.65
N ALA A 187 3.00 -0.56 2.92
CA ALA A 187 2.83 0.31 1.76
C ALA A 187 2.92 1.80 2.12
N ALA A 188 2.34 2.22 3.25
CA ALA A 188 2.43 3.59 3.74
C ALA A 188 3.83 3.96 4.28
N ALA A 189 4.62 2.97 4.71
CA ALA A 189 6.03 3.17 5.04
C ALA A 189 6.88 3.38 3.78
N VAL A 190 6.55 2.70 2.68
CA VAL A 190 7.21 2.87 1.37
C VAL A 190 6.80 4.18 0.70
N ASN A 191 5.50 4.48 0.65
CA ASN A 191 4.94 5.66 0.02
C ASN A 191 4.06 6.40 1.04
N PRO A 192 4.59 7.48 1.66
CA PRO A 192 3.86 8.24 2.68
C PRO A 192 2.54 8.84 2.20
N LEU A 193 2.36 9.07 0.90
CA LEU A 193 1.11 9.57 0.34
C LEU A 193 -0.04 8.55 0.43
N LEU A 194 0.27 7.26 0.67
CA LEU A 194 -0.74 6.22 0.87
C LEU A 194 -1.26 6.13 2.31
N ARG A 195 -0.84 7.01 3.23
CA ARG A 195 -1.38 7.04 4.60
C ARG A 195 -2.91 7.20 4.68
N PRO A 196 -3.57 8.07 3.89
CA PRO A 196 -5.02 8.15 3.89
C PRO A 196 -5.70 6.87 3.39
N LEU A 197 -5.04 6.12 2.49
CA LEU A 197 -5.52 4.82 2.04
C LEU A 197 -5.54 3.83 3.20
N PHE A 198 -4.50 3.79 4.03
CA PHE A 198 -4.46 2.95 5.22
C PHE A 198 -5.62 3.26 6.19
N THR A 199 -5.85 4.55 6.50
CA THR A 199 -6.96 4.95 7.39
C THR A 199 -8.32 4.58 6.83
N ALA A 200 -8.54 4.79 5.52
CA ALA A 200 -9.78 4.37 4.85
C ALA A 200 -9.93 2.85 4.83
N GLY A 201 -8.83 2.12 4.67
CA GLY A 201 -8.77 0.66 4.67
C GLY A 201 -9.22 0.05 6.00
N GLY A 202 -8.83 0.63 7.14
CA GLY A 202 -9.30 0.17 8.45
C GLY A 202 -10.82 0.17 8.57
N PHE A 203 -11.47 1.28 8.20
CA PHE A 203 -12.93 1.37 8.15
C PHE A 203 -13.58 0.38 7.17
N VAL A 204 -12.93 0.11 6.03
CA VAL A 204 -13.41 -0.87 5.05
C VAL A 204 -13.39 -2.29 5.64
N LEU A 205 -12.36 -2.65 6.41
CA LEU A 205 -12.26 -3.97 7.05
C LEU A 205 -13.31 -4.15 8.15
N GLU A 206 -13.59 -3.11 8.95
CA GLU A 206 -14.69 -3.16 9.93
C GLU A 206 -16.04 -3.36 9.24
N ARG A 207 -16.30 -2.62 8.16
CA ARG A 207 -17.51 -2.83 7.35
C ARG A 207 -17.57 -4.22 6.74
N TRP A 208 -16.44 -4.82 6.37
CA TRP A 208 -16.42 -6.19 5.89
C TRP A 208 -16.88 -7.14 7.01
N ALA A 209 -16.28 -7.02 8.20
CA ALA A 209 -16.67 -7.84 9.35
C ALA A 209 -18.13 -7.63 9.77
N ASP A 210 -18.64 -6.39 9.73
CA ASP A 210 -20.04 -6.06 9.99
C ASP A 210 -21.00 -6.75 9.02
N GLU A 211 -20.71 -6.70 7.73
CA GLU A 211 -21.55 -7.31 6.70
C GLU A 211 -21.49 -8.85 6.75
N GLU A 212 -20.34 -9.43 7.09
CA GLU A 212 -20.20 -10.88 7.29
C GLU A 212 -20.91 -11.37 8.55
N ALA A 213 -20.84 -10.59 9.65
CA ALA A 213 -21.63 -10.83 10.85
C ALA A 213 -23.13 -10.75 10.56
N ALA A 214 -23.57 -9.73 9.82
CA ALA A 214 -24.97 -9.56 9.46
C ALA A 214 -25.48 -10.71 8.59
N ALA A 215 -24.68 -11.18 7.64
CA ALA A 215 -25.01 -12.36 6.84
C ALA A 215 -25.11 -13.63 7.69
N SER A 216 -24.24 -13.81 8.68
CA SER A 216 -24.22 -14.99 9.56
C SER A 216 -25.38 -15.04 10.56
N VAL A 217 -25.84 -13.87 11.03
CA VAL A 217 -26.93 -13.77 12.02
C VAL A 217 -28.28 -13.55 11.35
N GLY A 218 -28.30 -13.05 10.11
CA GLY A 218 -29.51 -12.80 9.33
C GLY A 218 -30.18 -11.46 9.60
N ASP A 219 -29.57 -10.58 10.40
CA ASP A 219 -30.16 -9.29 10.81
C ASP A 219 -29.08 -8.18 10.91
N ARG A 220 -29.10 -7.26 9.93
CA ARG A 220 -28.21 -6.07 9.91
C ARG A 220 -28.50 -5.10 11.04
N ALA A 221 -29.76 -4.93 11.44
CA ALA A 221 -30.15 -4.00 12.49
C ALA A 221 -29.71 -4.50 13.87
N LEU A 222 -29.74 -5.81 14.10
CA LEU A 222 -29.13 -6.44 15.27
C LEU A 222 -27.62 -6.19 15.34
N VAL A 223 -26.88 -6.39 14.24
CA VAL A 223 -25.44 -6.09 14.22
C VAL A 223 -25.19 -4.60 14.48
N ALA A 224 -25.98 -3.71 13.88
CA ALA A 224 -25.86 -2.27 14.10
C ALA A 224 -26.05 -1.90 15.57
N ARG A 225 -27.07 -2.49 16.22
CA ARG A 225 -27.33 -2.31 17.65
C ARG A 225 -26.21 -2.87 18.51
N ALA A 226 -25.72 -4.08 18.21
CA ALA A 226 -24.60 -4.69 18.94
C ALA A 226 -23.33 -3.83 18.87
N VAL A 227 -22.97 -3.34 17.68
CA VAL A 227 -21.83 -2.44 17.47
C VAL A 227 -22.01 -1.12 18.23
N ALA A 228 -23.21 -0.52 18.16
CA ALA A 228 -23.50 0.72 18.90
C ALA A 228 -23.42 0.53 20.41
N ARG A 229 -24.00 -0.57 20.94
CA ARG A 229 -24.03 -0.87 22.36
C ARG A 229 -22.64 -1.19 22.91
N ALA A 230 -21.86 -2.00 22.21
CA ALA A 230 -20.47 -2.29 22.57
C ALA A 230 -19.63 -1.01 22.64
N ALA A 231 -19.77 -0.11 21.66
CA ALA A 231 -19.07 1.17 21.64
C ALA A 231 -19.51 2.12 22.76
N LEU A 232 -20.81 2.22 23.04
CA LEU A 232 -21.34 3.05 24.13
C LEU A 232 -20.89 2.54 25.50
N ALA A 233 -20.95 1.23 25.71
CA ALA A 233 -20.47 0.61 26.93
C ALA A 233 -18.98 0.92 27.15
N ALA A 234 -18.14 0.70 26.14
CA ALA A 234 -16.71 0.99 26.22
C ALA A 234 -16.40 2.48 26.47
N SER A 235 -17.20 3.39 25.91
CA SER A 235 -17.01 4.84 26.05
C SER A 235 -17.37 5.37 27.45
N ASP A 236 -18.37 4.79 28.11
CA ASP A 236 -18.83 5.25 29.43
C ASP A 236 -17.79 4.97 30.54
N LYS A 237 -16.97 3.93 30.36
CA LYS A 237 -15.90 3.53 31.30
C LYS A 237 -14.56 4.24 31.04
N GLN A 238 -14.32 4.75 29.82
CA GLN A 238 -13.09 5.45 29.45
C GLN A 238 -13.21 6.97 29.63
N ARG A 239 -13.34 7.45 30.88
CA ARG A 239 -13.14 8.87 31.24
C ARG A 239 -11.67 9.27 31.46
N HIS A 240 -10.70 8.47 30.98
CA HIS A 240 -9.27 8.78 31.03
C HIS A 240 -8.59 8.68 29.65
N PRO A 241 -7.71 9.64 29.27
CA PRO A 241 -7.20 9.78 27.92
C PRO A 241 -6.00 8.85 27.68
N SER A 242 -6.26 7.62 27.25
CA SER A 242 -5.21 6.80 26.61
C SER A 242 -5.81 5.73 25.70
N ALA A 243 -6.63 6.16 24.73
CA ALA A 243 -7.17 5.29 23.69
C ALA A 243 -6.40 5.48 22.37
N VAL A 244 -5.10 5.19 22.38
CA VAL A 244 -4.26 5.29 21.16
C VAL A 244 -4.35 4.01 20.29
N LEU A 245 -5.05 2.96 20.73
CA LEU A 245 -5.25 1.74 19.92
C LEU A 245 -6.69 1.43 19.48
N ALA A 246 -7.69 2.19 19.93
CA ALA A 246 -9.08 2.04 19.45
C ALA A 246 -9.37 2.76 18.12
N ALA A 247 -8.39 3.51 17.58
CA ALA A 247 -8.59 4.43 16.45
C ALA A 247 -8.33 3.84 15.05
N THR A 248 -8.43 2.51 14.87
CA THR A 248 -8.22 1.88 13.54
C THR A 248 -9.50 1.42 12.84
N GLY A 249 -10.62 1.30 13.56
CA GLY A 249 -11.89 0.78 13.00
C GLY A 249 -12.78 1.81 12.28
N GLY A 250 -12.37 3.08 12.23
CA GLY A 250 -13.22 4.16 11.73
C GLY A 250 -14.45 4.43 12.63
N PRO A 251 -15.19 5.51 12.35
CA PRO A 251 -16.20 6.02 13.27
C PRO A 251 -17.43 5.09 13.36
N VAL A 252 -17.73 4.62 14.57
CA VAL A 252 -18.90 3.78 14.89
C VAL A 252 -20.21 4.32 14.29
N PRO A 253 -20.53 5.63 14.37
CA PRO A 253 -21.75 6.16 13.75
C PRO A 253 -21.86 5.87 12.24
N ARG A 254 -20.74 5.89 11.51
CA ARG A 254 -20.76 5.56 10.06
C ARG A 254 -20.99 4.09 9.81
N ARG A 255 -20.49 3.20 10.68
CA ARG A 255 -20.73 1.75 10.57
C ARG A 255 -22.20 1.42 10.81
N VAL A 256 -22.77 1.97 11.89
CA VAL A 256 -24.20 1.83 12.22
C VAL A 256 -25.07 2.36 11.08
N GLN A 257 -24.76 3.55 10.56
CA GLN A 257 -25.47 4.11 9.41
C GLN A 257 -25.38 3.20 8.18
N ALA A 258 -24.21 2.62 7.89
CA ALA A 258 -24.04 1.71 6.76
C ALA A 258 -24.85 0.42 6.91
N LEU A 259 -24.96 -0.13 8.12
CA LEU A 259 -25.75 -1.32 8.40
C LEU A 259 -27.26 -1.06 8.29
N LEU A 260 -27.72 0.10 8.74
CA LEU A 260 -29.14 0.49 8.68
C LEU A 260 -29.57 0.98 7.29
N ALA A 261 -28.63 1.45 6.47
CA ALA A 261 -28.90 1.85 5.09
C ALA A 261 -29.25 0.63 4.22
N PRO A 262 -30.11 0.79 3.19
CA PRO A 262 -30.32 -0.24 2.20
C PRO A 262 -28.99 -0.56 1.48
N PRO A 263 -28.79 -1.82 1.04
CA PRO A 263 -27.57 -2.19 0.33
C PRO A 263 -27.37 -1.28 -0.88
N PRO A 264 -26.14 -0.79 -1.11
CA PRO A 264 -25.90 0.19 -2.17
C PRO A 264 -26.29 -0.40 -3.53
N PRO A 265 -26.98 0.36 -4.39
CA PRO A 265 -27.36 -0.10 -5.71
C PRO A 265 -26.11 -0.46 -6.51
N ARG A 266 -26.13 -1.61 -7.21
CA ARG A 266 -24.98 -2.09 -8.01
C ARG A 266 -24.62 -1.14 -9.16
N ARG A 267 -25.59 -0.35 -9.63
CA ARG A 267 -25.44 0.62 -10.73
C ARG A 267 -24.67 1.85 -10.20
N GLY A 268 -23.42 2.01 -10.63
CA GLY A 268 -22.53 3.12 -10.25
C GLY A 268 -21.28 2.73 -9.45
N LEU A 269 -21.22 1.50 -8.92
CA LEU A 269 -20.03 0.98 -8.23
C LEU A 269 -18.84 0.72 -9.17
N GLY A 270 -19.11 0.53 -10.47
CA GLY A 270 -18.08 0.26 -11.47
C GLY A 270 -17.18 1.46 -11.74
N LEU A 271 -17.71 2.69 -11.71
CA LEU A 271 -16.95 3.89 -12.07
C LEU A 271 -15.69 4.11 -11.21
N PRO A 272 -15.75 4.12 -9.86
CA PRO A 272 -14.54 4.29 -9.04
C PRO A 272 -13.54 3.15 -9.21
N LEU A 273 -13.99 1.92 -9.49
CA LEU A 273 -13.11 0.78 -9.72
C LEU A 273 -12.43 0.86 -11.09
N VAL A 274 -13.17 1.21 -12.13
CA VAL A 274 -12.64 1.43 -13.48
C VAL A 274 -11.66 2.60 -13.48
N ALA A 275 -12.02 3.71 -12.83
CA ALA A 275 -11.12 4.86 -12.67
C ALA A 275 -9.85 4.48 -11.91
N GLY A 276 -9.98 3.72 -10.82
CA GLY A 276 -8.83 3.19 -10.08
C GLY A 276 -7.95 2.29 -10.94
N ALA A 277 -8.54 1.34 -11.67
CA ALA A 277 -7.82 0.44 -12.57
C ALA A 277 -7.10 1.20 -13.70
N LEU A 278 -7.75 2.22 -14.27
CA LEU A 278 -7.16 3.09 -15.28
C LEU A 278 -5.97 3.86 -14.72
N LEU A 279 -6.09 4.43 -13.51
CA LEU A 279 -4.95 5.10 -12.85
C LEU A 279 -3.78 4.13 -12.64
N LEU A 280 -4.04 2.90 -12.19
CA LEU A 280 -2.97 1.90 -12.03
C LEU A 280 -2.34 1.52 -13.38
N ALA A 281 -3.13 1.36 -14.44
CA ALA A 281 -2.63 1.07 -15.79
C ALA A 281 -1.77 2.22 -16.34
N VAL A 282 -2.22 3.47 -16.17
CA VAL A 282 -1.45 4.68 -16.54
C VAL A 282 -0.15 4.74 -15.74
N CYS A 283 -0.18 4.42 -14.44
CA CYS A 283 1.01 4.36 -13.60
C CYS A 283 2.03 3.34 -14.16
N CYS A 284 1.61 2.09 -14.38
CA CYS A 284 2.46 1.05 -14.95
C CYS A 284 3.01 1.41 -16.33
N GLY A 285 2.16 1.92 -17.23
CA GLY A 285 2.59 2.35 -18.57
C GLY A 285 3.58 3.51 -18.53
N SER A 286 3.36 4.47 -17.61
CA SER A 286 4.29 5.60 -17.43
C SER A 286 5.67 5.17 -16.95
N LEU A 287 5.73 4.18 -16.06
CA LEU A 287 6.99 3.60 -15.56
C LEU A 287 7.70 2.77 -16.62
N ALA A 288 6.98 1.93 -17.36
CA ALA A 288 7.56 1.16 -18.45
C ALA A 288 8.18 2.10 -19.50
N ARG A 289 7.48 3.18 -19.85
CA ARG A 289 8.01 4.20 -20.75
C ARG A 289 9.21 4.94 -20.16
N ALA A 290 9.16 5.33 -18.88
CA ALA A 290 10.28 5.99 -18.23
C ALA A 290 11.53 5.10 -18.19
N ALA A 291 11.38 3.81 -17.88
CA ALA A 291 12.47 2.84 -17.92
C ALA A 291 13.05 2.66 -19.33
N ALA A 292 12.21 2.50 -20.36
CA ALA A 292 12.67 2.39 -21.74
C ALA A 292 13.40 3.66 -22.21
N ASP A 293 12.86 4.84 -21.89
CA ASP A 293 13.53 6.11 -22.18
C ASP A 293 14.90 6.22 -21.45
N THR A 294 15.00 5.72 -20.22
CA THR A 294 16.27 5.70 -19.47
C THR A 294 17.28 4.79 -20.16
N ASP A 295 16.90 3.57 -20.52
CA ASP A 295 17.75 2.59 -21.17
C ASP A 295 18.37 3.14 -22.47
N THR A 296 17.52 3.67 -23.36
CA THR A 296 17.96 4.29 -24.62
C THR A 296 18.93 5.46 -24.40
N MET A 297 18.71 6.26 -23.36
CA MET A 297 19.58 7.40 -23.03
C MET A 297 20.97 6.93 -22.55
N PHE A 298 21.04 5.86 -21.76
CA PHE A 298 22.30 5.29 -21.31
C PHE A 298 23.06 4.60 -22.46
N ASP A 299 22.37 3.93 -23.38
CA ASP A 299 22.98 3.37 -24.59
C ASP A 299 23.63 4.45 -25.45
N VAL A 300 22.91 5.53 -25.75
CA VAL A 300 23.43 6.68 -26.52
C VAL A 300 24.65 7.30 -25.82
N ALA A 301 24.61 7.45 -24.50
CA ALA A 301 25.74 7.97 -23.74
C ALA A 301 26.96 7.03 -23.77
N GLY A 302 26.75 5.71 -23.81
CA GLY A 302 27.81 4.72 -24.01
C GLY A 302 28.43 4.82 -25.41
N TYR A 303 27.60 4.94 -26.44
CA TYR A 303 28.04 5.15 -27.82
C TYR A 303 28.91 6.40 -27.98
N GLU A 304 28.49 7.53 -27.43
CA GLU A 304 29.29 8.77 -27.50
C GLU A 304 30.64 8.64 -26.77
N SER A 305 30.67 7.89 -25.66
CA SER A 305 31.89 7.63 -24.91
C SER A 305 32.88 6.77 -25.72
N CYS A 306 32.42 5.66 -26.31
CA CYS A 306 33.22 4.79 -27.19
C CYS A 306 33.72 5.57 -28.43
N ALA A 307 32.86 6.38 -29.07
CA ALA A 307 33.24 7.22 -30.21
C ALA A 307 34.32 8.27 -29.86
N ARG A 308 34.26 8.88 -28.68
CA ARG A 308 35.32 9.81 -28.21
C ARG A 308 36.63 9.11 -27.89
N ALA A 309 36.58 7.88 -27.38
CA ALA A 309 37.77 7.10 -27.05
C ALA A 309 38.51 6.60 -28.31
N GLN A 310 37.80 6.41 -29.43
CA GLN A 310 38.34 5.90 -30.69
C GLN A 310 38.10 6.86 -31.88
N PRO A 311 38.72 8.06 -31.89
CA PRO A 311 38.48 9.07 -32.92
C PRO A 311 38.87 8.61 -34.34
N HIS A 312 39.73 7.60 -34.47
CA HIS A 312 40.21 7.03 -35.73
C HIS A 312 39.22 6.09 -36.43
N LEU A 313 38.17 5.62 -35.73
CA LEU A 313 37.07 4.84 -36.33
C LEU A 313 35.98 5.73 -36.94
N ALA A 314 35.90 7.00 -36.53
CA ALA A 314 34.92 7.97 -37.06
C ALA A 314 35.20 8.39 -38.52
N ASP A 315 36.44 8.21 -39.00
CA ASP A 315 36.86 8.53 -40.38
C ASP A 315 36.70 7.35 -41.37
N GLN A 316 36.22 6.18 -40.92
CA GLN A 316 35.90 5.09 -41.83
C GLN A 316 34.44 5.23 -42.32
N PRO A 317 34.19 5.33 -43.64
CA PRO A 317 32.85 5.41 -44.18
C PRO A 317 32.16 4.04 -44.08
N SER A 318 31.59 3.73 -42.92
CA SER A 318 30.65 2.63 -42.77
C SER A 318 29.28 3.12 -43.22
N ALA A 319 28.72 2.47 -44.23
CA ALA A 319 27.41 2.75 -44.79
C ALA A 319 26.32 2.53 -43.73
N LEU A 320 25.90 3.60 -43.05
CA LEU A 320 24.71 3.62 -42.20
C LEU A 320 23.45 3.71 -43.08
N PRO A 321 22.52 2.73 -43.06
CA PRO A 321 21.20 2.95 -43.62
C PRO A 321 20.39 3.87 -42.69
N PRO A 322 19.39 4.60 -43.22
CA PRO A 322 18.66 5.61 -42.45
C PRO A 322 17.86 4.97 -41.31
N VAL A 323 18.01 5.54 -40.11
CA VAL A 323 17.27 5.15 -38.90
C VAL A 323 15.79 5.54 -39.08
N GLY A 324 14.94 4.55 -39.37
CA GLY A 324 13.49 4.67 -39.29
C GLY A 324 13.00 4.44 -37.85
N PRO A 325 11.80 4.93 -37.48
CA PRO A 325 11.29 4.79 -36.13
C PRO A 325 10.91 3.32 -35.88
N ALA A 326 11.54 2.70 -34.88
CA ALA A 326 11.32 1.33 -34.36
C ALA A 326 12.34 0.25 -34.76
N GLN A 327 13.63 0.54 -34.68
CA GLN A 327 14.67 -0.51 -34.58
C GLN A 327 15.37 -0.40 -33.21
N PRO A 328 15.76 -1.53 -32.59
CA PRO A 328 16.69 -1.51 -31.46
C PRO A 328 17.96 -0.77 -31.89
N GLY A 329 18.60 -0.07 -30.95
CA GLY A 329 19.87 0.61 -31.22
C GLY A 329 20.87 -0.36 -31.85
N PRO A 330 21.87 0.14 -32.59
CA PRO A 330 22.94 -0.73 -33.10
C PRO A 330 23.51 -1.56 -31.93
N ASP A 331 24.01 -2.76 -32.22
CA ASP A 331 24.77 -3.54 -31.24
C ASP A 331 26.15 -2.89 -31.04
N LEU A 332 26.67 -2.92 -29.81
CA LEU A 332 28.02 -2.44 -29.51
C LEU A 332 29.01 -3.21 -30.40
N PRO A 333 29.97 -2.55 -31.06
CA PRO A 333 31.02 -3.29 -31.78
C PRO A 333 31.79 -4.18 -30.79
N GLU A 334 32.18 -5.40 -31.20
CA GLU A 334 32.89 -6.42 -30.39
C GLU A 334 34.14 -5.90 -29.65
N HIS A 335 34.62 -4.70 -29.97
CA HIS A 335 35.78 -4.06 -29.35
C HIS A 335 35.40 -3.10 -28.20
N CYS A 336 34.11 -2.89 -27.93
CA CYS A 336 33.56 -2.07 -26.85
C CYS A 336 32.70 -2.91 -25.84
N GLU A 337 32.70 -4.26 -25.92
CA GLU A 337 32.13 -5.17 -24.90
C GLU A 337 33.07 -5.43 -23.70
#